data_AF-A0A7C4D405-F1
#
_entry.id   AF-A0A7C4D405-F1
#
_cell.length_a   1.000
_cell.length_b   1.000
_cell.length_c   1.000
_cell.angle_alpha   90.00
_cell.angle_beta   90.00
_cell.angle_gamma   90.00
#
_symmetry.space_group_name_H-M   'P 1'
#
loop_
_entity.id
_entity.type
_entity.pdbx_description
1 polymer ?
#
loop_
_entity_poly.entity_id
_entity_poly.type
_entity_poly.pdbx_seq_one_letter_code
_entity_poly.pdbx_strand_id
1 'polypeptide(L)'
;MTGLDTDKVNEIIEHPEYFLVGTIGKTLAWSIYLPLRLVVKRADYINSLRIPSASDHKLSSVVSAVGTAAWVTTGLFTGISFGFEKGTSGYVTFRNCPLLRGQIADYSGYSIVAMAFPFNKNSVKGGIYANVKGLLWKNKILTGIELDLKNEEVKKSINDDKVLMNTIREFFETIIYWTGIKNVNRIRLEIKDINDKKYNIIAFTIIRPERKNIDLLIEHGKDLRRIPELIFDIAKGISEKITFASVPTRPLEEKEEDQNIDWL
;
A
#
# COMPACT_ATOMS: atom_id res chain seq x y z
N MET A 1 16.81 -26.28 -7.64
CA MET A 1 16.19 -24.95 -7.58
C MET A 1 17.04 -24.01 -8.42
N THR A 2 16.59 -23.63 -9.62
CA THR A 2 17.26 -22.62 -10.43
C THR A 2 17.09 -21.28 -9.73
N GLY A 3 18.14 -20.78 -9.10
CA GLY A 3 18.14 -19.45 -8.49
C GLY A 3 17.75 -18.43 -9.55
N LEU A 4 16.74 -17.61 -9.23
CA LEU A 4 16.44 -16.43 -10.02
C LEU A 4 17.74 -15.61 -10.09
N ASP A 5 18.23 -15.34 -11.30
CA ASP A 5 19.35 -14.43 -11.51
C ASP A 5 18.90 -13.03 -11.10
N THR A 6 19.20 -12.66 -9.85
CA THR A 6 18.72 -11.41 -9.23
C THR A 6 19.22 -10.19 -9.98
N ASP A 7 20.36 -10.29 -10.68
CA ASP A 7 20.94 -9.17 -11.41
C ASP A 7 20.13 -8.86 -12.67
N LYS A 8 19.72 -9.90 -13.40
CA LYS A 8 18.80 -9.75 -14.55
C LYS A 8 17.43 -9.24 -14.14
N VAL A 9 16.89 -9.71 -13.02
CA VAL A 9 15.60 -9.22 -12.54
C VAL A 9 15.73 -7.78 -12.04
N ASN A 10 16.85 -7.43 -11.38
CA ASN A 10 17.16 -6.07 -10.95
C ASN A 10 17.20 -5.12 -12.15
N GLU A 11 17.88 -5.50 -13.25
CA GLU A 11 17.91 -4.71 -14.49
C GLU A 11 16.48 -4.47 -15.03
N ILE A 12 15.66 -5.51 -15.12
CA ILE A 12 14.28 -5.39 -15.65
C ILE A 12 13.41 -4.50 -14.76
N ILE A 13 13.50 -4.60 -13.43
CA ILE A 13 12.65 -3.80 -12.51
C ILE A 13 13.07 -2.33 -12.41
N GLU A 14 14.22 -1.94 -12.97
CA GLU A 14 14.56 -0.52 -13.10
C GLU A 14 13.83 0.16 -14.28
N HIS A 15 13.14 -0.62 -15.11
CA HIS A 15 12.37 -0.18 -16.29
C HIS A 15 10.87 -0.48 -16.16
N PRO A 16 10.07 0.33 -15.41
CA PRO A 16 8.63 0.14 -15.25
C PRO A 16 7.84 0.01 -16.56
N GLU A 17 8.33 0.61 -17.65
CA GLU A 17 7.75 0.57 -18.99
C GLU A 17 7.67 -0.85 -19.59
N TYR A 18 8.47 -1.79 -19.09
CA TYR A 18 8.39 -3.20 -19.48
C TYR A 18 7.16 -3.92 -18.90
N PHE A 19 6.48 -3.31 -17.94
CA PHE A 19 5.33 -3.88 -17.24
C PHE A 19 4.00 -3.26 -17.68
N LEU A 20 3.95 -2.65 -18.86
CA LEU A 20 2.74 -2.08 -19.43
C LEU A 20 1.85 -3.15 -20.07
N VAL A 21 0.60 -3.25 -19.64
CA VAL A 21 -0.39 -4.24 -20.12
C VAL A 21 -1.67 -3.55 -20.61
N GLY A 22 -2.41 -4.22 -21.49
CA GLY A 22 -3.69 -3.74 -22.04
C GLY A 22 -3.69 -3.67 -23.57
N THR A 23 -4.89 -3.73 -24.15
CA THR A 23 -5.09 -3.78 -25.60
C THR A 23 -5.22 -2.38 -26.22
N ILE A 24 -5.88 -1.45 -25.51
CA ILE A 24 -6.06 -0.04 -25.89
C ILE A 24 -5.61 0.79 -24.69
N GLY A 25 -4.62 1.67 -24.87
CA GLY A 25 -3.99 2.41 -23.78
C GLY A 25 -3.23 1.47 -22.82
N LYS A 26 -1.99 1.10 -23.16
CA LYS A 26 -1.17 0.24 -22.29
C LYS A 26 -0.83 0.97 -21.00
N THR A 27 -1.16 0.38 -19.86
CA THR A 27 -0.94 0.97 -18.52
C THR A 27 -0.15 0.01 -17.63
N LEU A 28 0.58 0.58 -16.67
CA LEU A 28 1.41 -0.19 -15.74
C LEU A 28 0.59 -1.24 -14.97
N ALA A 29 1.06 -2.48 -15.00
CA ALA A 29 0.52 -3.56 -14.16
C ALA A 29 1.23 -3.58 -12.81
N TRP A 30 0.69 -2.87 -11.82
CA TRP A 30 1.23 -2.91 -10.46
C TRP A 30 1.18 -4.31 -9.86
N SER A 31 0.20 -5.13 -10.25
CA SER A 31 0.10 -6.54 -9.85
C SER A 31 1.29 -7.40 -10.28
N ILE A 32 2.05 -6.98 -11.29
CA ILE A 32 3.30 -7.61 -11.71
C ILE A 32 4.50 -6.86 -11.14
N TYR A 33 4.55 -5.54 -11.36
CA TYR A 33 5.72 -4.72 -11.08
C TYR A 33 6.04 -4.64 -9.58
N LEU A 34 5.02 -4.42 -8.73
CA LEU A 34 5.23 -4.22 -7.30
C LEU A 34 5.82 -5.47 -6.61
N PRO A 35 5.27 -6.69 -6.77
CA PRO A 35 5.87 -7.88 -6.15
C PRO A 35 7.31 -8.15 -6.62
N LEU A 36 7.60 -7.97 -7.91
CA LEU A 36 8.96 -8.15 -8.44
C LEU A 36 9.94 -7.11 -7.91
N ARG A 37 9.50 -5.86 -7.76
CA ARG A 37 10.34 -4.85 -7.16
C ARG A 37 10.67 -5.15 -5.69
N LEU A 38 9.67 -5.60 -4.94
CA LEU A 38 9.86 -5.96 -3.53
C LEU A 38 10.78 -7.18 -3.36
N VAL A 39 10.73 -8.18 -4.24
CA VAL A 39 11.61 -9.37 -4.11
C VAL A 39 13.09 -9.02 -4.28
N VAL A 40 13.39 -7.94 -5.01
CA VAL A 40 14.78 -7.46 -5.17
C VAL A 40 15.14 -6.45 -4.08
N LYS A 41 14.31 -5.42 -3.86
CA LYS A 41 14.66 -4.28 -2.98
C LYS A 41 14.33 -4.50 -1.50
N ARG A 42 13.57 -5.55 -1.16
CA ARG A 42 13.16 -5.94 0.20
C ARG A 42 13.26 -7.47 0.40
N ALA A 43 14.22 -8.12 -0.27
CA ALA A 43 14.37 -9.58 -0.32
C ALA A 43 14.37 -10.27 1.06
N ASP A 44 14.92 -9.61 2.08
CA ASP A 44 14.99 -10.13 3.45
C ASP A 44 13.60 -10.40 4.04
N TYR A 45 12.60 -9.62 3.62
CA TYR A 45 11.23 -9.69 4.11
C TYR A 45 10.30 -10.51 3.23
N ILE A 46 10.71 -10.88 2.01
CA ILE A 46 9.84 -11.61 1.08
C ILE A 46 9.98 -13.11 1.30
N ASN A 47 8.85 -13.78 1.50
CA ASN A 47 8.77 -15.23 1.61
C ASN A 47 8.37 -15.87 0.28
N SER A 48 7.29 -15.39 -0.32
CA SER A 48 6.82 -15.86 -1.63
C SER A 48 6.03 -14.78 -2.36
N LEU A 49 5.86 -14.93 -3.66
CA LEU A 49 5.04 -14.06 -4.48
C LEU A 49 4.28 -14.85 -5.53
N ARG A 50 3.20 -14.25 -6.04
CA ARG A 50 2.46 -14.73 -7.21
C ARG A 50 2.33 -13.58 -8.19
N ILE A 51 2.86 -13.79 -9.39
CA ILE A 51 2.65 -12.90 -10.53
C ILE A 51 1.47 -13.43 -11.34
N PRO A 52 0.50 -12.58 -11.71
CA PRO A 52 -0.59 -12.99 -12.59
C PRO A 52 -0.07 -13.33 -14.00
N SER A 53 -0.73 -14.29 -14.64
CA SER A 53 -0.41 -14.72 -16.00
C SER A 53 -0.95 -13.74 -17.06
N ALA A 54 -0.42 -13.80 -18.29
CA ALA A 54 -0.93 -12.99 -19.40
C ALA A 54 -2.43 -13.27 -19.71
N SER A 55 -2.91 -14.49 -19.46
CA SER A 55 -4.33 -14.84 -19.57
C SER A 55 -5.21 -14.13 -18.54
N ASP A 56 -4.70 -13.92 -17.32
CA ASP A 56 -5.44 -13.24 -16.25
C ASP A 56 -5.73 -11.77 -16.65
N HIS A 57 -4.76 -11.12 -17.30
CA HIS A 57 -4.91 -9.75 -17.81
C HIS A 57 -5.90 -9.63 -18.99
N LYS A 58 -6.01 -10.66 -19.84
CA LYS A 58 -6.98 -10.67 -20.97
C LYS A 58 -8.42 -10.75 -20.47
N LEU A 59 -8.70 -11.64 -19.51
CA LEU A 59 -10.02 -11.82 -18.90
C LEU A 59 -10.52 -10.55 -18.18
N SER A 60 -9.63 -9.83 -17.49
CA SER A 60 -9.97 -8.59 -16.78
C SER A 60 -10.38 -7.45 -17.73
N SER A 61 -9.77 -7.36 -18.93
CA SER A 61 -10.06 -6.31 -19.91
C SER A 61 -11.46 -6.41 -20.52
N VAL A 62 -11.96 -7.63 -20.75
CA VAL A 62 -13.31 -7.89 -21.29
C VAL A 62 -14.39 -7.52 -20.27
N VAL A 63 -14.19 -7.88 -18.99
CA VAL A 63 -15.14 -7.55 -17.90
C VAL A 63 -15.15 -6.04 -17.62
N SER A 64 -13.97 -5.40 -17.65
CA SER A 64 -13.85 -3.94 -17.46
C SER A 64 -14.53 -3.14 -18.58
N ALA A 65 -14.49 -3.63 -19.83
CA ALA A 65 -15.16 -2.99 -20.97
C ALA A 65 -16.69 -3.02 -20.83
N VAL A 66 -17.25 -4.14 -20.37
CA VAL A 66 -18.70 -4.28 -20.12
C VAL A 66 -19.14 -3.39 -18.94
N GLY A 67 -18.34 -3.30 -17.87
CA GLY A 67 -18.61 -2.42 -16.74
C GLY A 67 -18.49 -0.93 -17.07
N THR A 68 -17.52 -0.55 -17.92
CA THR A 68 -17.35 0.84 -18.39
C THR A 68 -18.50 1.25 -19.31
N ALA A 69 -18.98 0.34 -20.17
CA ALA A 69 -20.14 0.59 -21.03
C ALA A 69 -21.42 0.83 -20.20
N ALA A 70 -21.61 0.08 -19.10
CA ALA A 70 -22.73 0.28 -18.17
C ALA A 70 -22.62 1.59 -17.38
N TRP A 71 -21.41 2.01 -17.01
CA TRP A 71 -21.16 3.27 -16.30
C TRP A 71 -21.47 4.51 -17.17
N VAL A 72 -21.05 4.47 -18.45
CA VAL A 72 -21.31 5.54 -19.43
C VAL A 72 -22.81 5.65 -19.77
N THR A 73 -23.57 4.55 -19.68
CA THR A 73 -25.00 4.55 -20.02
C THR A 73 -25.93 4.92 -18.86
N THR A 74 -25.55 4.74 -17.60
CA THR A 74 -26.50 4.87 -16.48
C THR A 74 -26.12 5.83 -15.36
N GLY A 75 -24.87 6.34 -15.32
CA GLY A 75 -24.47 7.41 -14.39
C GLY A 75 -24.59 7.08 -12.89
N LEU A 76 -24.95 5.85 -12.51
CA LEU A 76 -25.05 5.44 -11.11
C LEU A 76 -23.70 4.94 -10.60
N PHE A 77 -23.12 5.69 -9.65
CA PHE A 77 -22.02 5.23 -8.82
C PHE A 77 -22.60 4.39 -7.67
N THR A 78 -22.97 3.13 -7.95
CA THR A 78 -23.23 2.18 -6.86
C THR A 78 -21.89 1.87 -6.22
N GLY A 79 -21.77 2.19 -4.93
CA GLY A 79 -20.57 1.90 -4.14
C GLY A 79 -20.21 0.43 -4.25
N ILE A 80 -19.16 0.14 -5.02
CA ILE A 80 -18.61 -1.21 -5.14
C ILE A 80 -18.04 -1.56 -3.77
N SER A 81 -18.81 -2.41 -3.10
CA SER A 81 -18.47 -3.05 -1.86
C SER A 81 -17.20 -3.87 -2.07
N PHE A 82 -16.34 -3.98 -1.05
CA PHE A 82 -15.12 -4.81 -1.07
C PHE A 82 -15.42 -6.33 -1.09
N GLY A 83 -16.20 -6.78 -2.07
CA GLY A 83 -16.32 -8.16 -2.50
C GLY A 83 -15.72 -8.26 -3.89
N PHE A 84 -14.52 -8.85 -3.98
CA PHE A 84 -13.82 -9.32 -5.18
C PHE A 84 -14.55 -9.17 -6.54
N GLU A 85 -14.53 -7.99 -7.15
CA GLU A 85 -14.74 -7.86 -8.59
C GLU A 85 -13.38 -8.08 -9.27
N LYS A 86 -13.26 -9.15 -10.07
CA LYS A 86 -12.00 -9.75 -10.57
C LYS A 86 -11.10 -8.75 -11.33
N GLY A 87 -10.31 -7.98 -10.58
CA GLY A 87 -9.08 -7.37 -11.03
C GLY A 87 -7.97 -8.41 -11.15
N THR A 88 -7.04 -8.22 -12.08
CA THR A 88 -5.87 -9.10 -12.17
C THR A 88 -5.05 -8.93 -10.88
N SER A 89 -4.85 -10.01 -10.14
CA SER A 89 -4.33 -9.94 -8.77
C SER A 89 -2.93 -10.52 -8.64
N GLY A 90 -2.00 -9.68 -8.16
CA GLY A 90 -0.68 -10.08 -7.70
C GLY A 90 -0.68 -10.29 -6.19
N TYR A 91 0.21 -11.14 -5.70
CA TYR A 91 0.33 -11.43 -4.27
C TYR A 91 1.78 -11.47 -3.83
N VAL A 92 2.01 -11.08 -2.59
CA VAL A 92 3.28 -11.24 -1.88
C VAL A 92 2.99 -11.72 -0.47
N THR A 93 3.80 -12.64 0.05
CA THR A 93 3.79 -13.03 1.47
C THR A 93 5.11 -12.64 2.09
N PHE A 94 5.05 -12.28 3.36
CA PHE A 94 6.19 -11.75 4.08
C PHE A 94 6.70 -12.74 5.14
N ARG A 95 7.98 -12.63 5.46
CA ARG A 95 8.67 -13.28 6.58
C ARG A 95 9.41 -12.22 7.38
N ASN A 96 9.74 -12.52 8.63
CA ASN A 96 10.55 -11.64 9.50
C ASN A 96 10.01 -10.20 9.55
N CYS A 97 8.69 -10.04 9.46
CA CYS A 97 8.03 -8.76 9.35
C CYS A 97 6.61 -8.87 9.95
N PRO A 98 6.07 -7.78 10.50
CA PRO A 98 4.72 -7.76 11.10
C PRO A 98 3.59 -7.92 10.08
N LEU A 99 3.84 -7.62 8.80
CA LEU A 99 2.91 -7.91 7.72
C LEU A 99 2.90 -9.40 7.42
N LEU A 100 1.74 -9.93 7.05
CA LEU A 100 1.56 -11.34 6.66
C LEU A 100 1.57 -11.49 5.14
N ARG A 101 0.83 -10.62 4.45
CA ARG A 101 0.67 -10.66 3.00
C ARG A 101 0.25 -9.32 2.41
N GLY A 102 0.58 -9.13 1.14
CA GLY A 102 0.10 -8.07 0.28
C GLY A 102 -0.72 -8.64 -0.88
N GLN A 103 -1.83 -8.00 -1.20
CA GLN A 103 -2.62 -8.26 -2.40
C GLN A 103 -2.67 -6.98 -3.25
N ILE A 104 -2.41 -7.12 -4.54
CA ILE A 104 -2.40 -6.02 -5.50
C ILE A 104 -3.46 -6.32 -6.54
N ALA A 105 -4.49 -5.49 -6.63
CA ALA A 105 -5.54 -5.63 -7.63
C ALA A 105 -5.47 -4.45 -8.62
N ASP A 106 -5.31 -4.78 -9.90
CA ASP A 106 -5.31 -3.79 -10.99
C ASP A 106 -6.72 -3.62 -11.56
N TYR A 107 -7.17 -2.36 -11.68
CA TYR A 107 -8.44 -1.92 -12.27
C TYR A 107 -8.18 -1.01 -13.48
N SER A 108 -9.24 -0.55 -14.15
CA SER A 108 -9.11 0.48 -15.18
C SER A 108 -8.67 1.80 -14.54
N GLY A 109 -7.46 2.27 -14.90
CA GLY A 109 -6.91 3.56 -14.46
C GLY A 109 -6.26 3.59 -13.07
N TYR A 110 -6.49 2.61 -12.19
CA TYR A 110 -5.89 2.55 -10.84
C TYR A 110 -5.67 1.12 -10.35
N SER A 111 -4.90 0.99 -9.27
CA SER A 111 -4.68 -0.26 -8.55
C SER A 111 -4.88 -0.04 -7.05
N ILE A 112 -5.31 -1.11 -6.36
CA ILE A 112 -5.39 -1.15 -4.91
C ILE A 112 -4.32 -2.12 -4.41
N VAL A 113 -3.49 -1.65 -3.47
CA VAL A 113 -2.51 -2.48 -2.76
C VAL A 113 -2.97 -2.62 -1.32
N ALA A 114 -3.34 -3.82 -0.89
CA ALA A 114 -3.82 -4.12 0.44
C ALA A 114 -2.80 -4.96 1.20
N MET A 115 -2.25 -4.42 2.28
CA MET A 115 -1.29 -5.09 3.17
C MET A 115 -1.99 -5.55 4.44
N ALA A 116 -1.94 -6.85 4.72
CA ALA A 116 -2.60 -7.47 5.86
C ALA A 116 -1.61 -7.80 6.98
N PHE A 117 -2.03 -7.59 8.22
CA PHE A 117 -1.31 -7.96 9.43
C PHE A 117 -2.28 -8.46 10.52
N PRO A 118 -1.80 -9.14 11.57
CA PRO A 118 -2.67 -9.72 12.58
C PRO A 118 -3.59 -8.69 13.22
N PHE A 119 -4.82 -9.10 13.52
CA PHE A 119 -5.72 -8.31 14.35
C PHE A 119 -5.25 -8.30 15.81
N ASN A 120 -5.30 -7.13 16.46
CA ASN A 120 -5.01 -6.97 17.88
C ASN A 120 -6.02 -6.00 18.52
N LYS A 121 -6.01 -5.85 19.85
CA LYS A 121 -6.98 -5.00 20.58
C LYS A 121 -6.90 -3.51 20.18
N ASN A 122 -5.75 -3.05 19.68
CA ASN A 122 -5.51 -1.67 19.25
C ASN A 122 -5.83 -1.43 17.77
N SER A 123 -6.73 -2.25 17.21
CA SER A 123 -7.15 -2.17 15.82
C SER A 123 -7.63 -0.77 15.43
N VAL A 124 -7.28 -0.33 14.22
CA VAL A 124 -7.56 1.03 13.76
C VAL A 124 -8.40 1.01 12.49
N LYS A 125 -9.52 1.72 12.54
CA LYS A 125 -10.26 2.14 11.34
C LYS A 125 -10.02 3.62 11.13
N GLY A 126 -9.84 4.03 9.88
CA GLY A 126 -9.58 5.43 9.57
C GLY A 126 -8.80 5.62 8.28
N GLY A 127 -8.15 6.77 8.13
CA GLY A 127 -7.29 7.05 7.01
C GLY A 127 -6.21 8.08 7.31
N ILE A 128 -5.21 8.07 6.43
CA ILE A 128 -4.19 9.11 6.33
C ILE A 128 -4.40 9.81 4.98
N TYR A 129 -4.48 11.13 5.00
CA TYR A 129 -4.91 11.96 3.88
C TYR A 129 -3.84 13.01 3.56
N ALA A 130 -3.65 13.27 2.27
CA ALA A 130 -2.82 14.37 1.80
C ALA A 130 -3.64 15.66 1.67
N ASN A 131 -3.16 16.74 2.29
CA ASN A 131 -3.65 18.09 2.05
C ASN A 131 -2.89 18.71 0.87
N VAL A 132 -3.62 19.10 -0.17
CA VAL A 132 -3.02 19.54 -1.45
C VAL A 132 -3.54 20.91 -1.84
N LYS A 133 -2.64 21.79 -2.27
CA LYS A 133 -2.97 23.07 -2.93
C LYS A 133 -2.73 22.95 -4.44
N GLY A 134 -3.56 23.62 -5.24
CA GLY A 134 -3.47 23.66 -6.69
C GLY A 134 -4.54 22.84 -7.39
N LEU A 135 -5.04 23.35 -8.52
CA LEU A 135 -6.15 22.75 -9.28
C LEU A 135 -5.66 21.86 -10.43
N LEU A 136 -4.54 22.21 -11.05
CA LEU A 136 -3.97 21.52 -12.20
C LEU A 136 -2.82 20.61 -11.77
N TRP A 137 -2.66 19.48 -12.46
CA TRP A 137 -1.69 18.43 -12.16
C TRP A 137 -0.25 18.96 -11.91
N LYS A 138 0.18 19.95 -12.69
CA LYS A 138 1.52 20.55 -12.71
C LYS A 138 1.78 21.51 -11.55
N ASN A 139 0.71 22.00 -10.92
CA ASN A 139 0.78 23.00 -9.86
C ASN A 139 0.31 22.43 -8.52
N LYS A 140 0.13 21.11 -8.42
CA LYS A 140 -0.24 20.45 -7.17
C LYS A 140 0.95 20.38 -6.23
N ILE A 141 0.75 20.84 -5.00
CA ILE A 141 1.77 20.86 -3.95
C ILE A 141 1.14 20.26 -2.69
N LEU A 142 1.86 19.33 -2.05
CA LEU A 142 1.49 18.81 -0.74
C LEU A 142 1.72 19.91 0.31
N THR A 143 0.67 20.33 1.00
CA THR A 143 0.76 21.32 2.08
C THR A 143 0.76 20.69 3.46
N GLY A 144 0.28 19.45 3.60
CA GLY A 144 0.26 18.74 4.87
C GLY A 144 -0.29 17.33 4.75
N ILE A 145 -0.30 16.62 5.87
CA ILE A 145 -0.87 15.28 5.99
C ILE A 145 -1.81 15.30 7.19
N GLU A 146 -2.99 14.73 7.03
CA GLU A 146 -4.00 14.61 8.08
C GLU A 146 -4.22 13.13 8.43
N LEU A 147 -4.29 12.83 9.73
CA LEU A 147 -4.56 11.50 10.26
C LEU A 147 -5.95 11.53 10.92
N ASP A 148 -6.93 10.90 10.29
CA ASP A 148 -8.27 10.67 10.85
C ASP A 148 -8.37 9.18 11.20
N LEU A 149 -7.91 8.85 12.41
CA LEU A 149 -7.87 7.51 12.97
C LEU A 149 -8.72 7.47 14.24
N LYS A 150 -9.55 6.44 14.41
CA LYS A 150 -10.42 6.31 15.59
C LYS A 150 -9.66 6.09 16.91
N ASN A 151 -8.41 5.65 16.85
CA ASN A 151 -7.57 5.40 18.03
C ASN A 151 -6.53 6.52 18.14
N GLU A 152 -6.70 7.39 19.14
CA GLU A 152 -5.84 8.57 19.35
C GLU A 152 -4.42 8.20 19.80
N GLU A 153 -4.21 7.10 20.53
CA GLU A 153 -2.87 6.65 20.93
C GLU A 153 -2.05 6.21 19.72
N VAL A 154 -2.66 5.43 18.82
CA VAL A 154 -2.01 5.04 17.55
C VAL A 154 -1.77 6.25 16.67
N LYS A 155 -2.74 7.17 16.59
CA LYS A 155 -2.58 8.42 15.83
C LYS A 155 -1.39 9.23 16.31
N LYS A 156 -1.26 9.42 17.63
CA LYS A 156 -0.11 10.09 18.24
C LYS A 156 1.19 9.34 17.95
N SER A 157 1.20 8.02 18.12
CA SER A 157 2.38 7.17 17.87
C SER A 157 2.88 7.23 16.42
N ILE A 158 1.97 7.31 15.44
CA ILE A 158 2.34 7.51 14.03
C ILE A 158 2.84 8.94 13.81
N ASN A 159 2.16 9.94 14.36
CA ASN A 159 2.50 11.35 14.17
C ASN A 159 3.85 11.75 14.79
N ASP A 160 4.20 11.15 15.93
CA ASP A 160 5.46 11.41 16.65
C ASP A 160 6.66 10.71 15.96
N ASP A 161 6.42 9.72 15.10
CA ASP A 161 7.47 9.06 14.32
C ASP A 161 7.84 9.86 13.07
N LYS A 162 8.89 10.67 13.19
CA LYS A 162 9.41 11.50 12.10
C LYS A 162 9.83 10.70 10.87
N VAL A 163 10.37 9.49 11.05
CA VAL A 163 10.82 8.66 9.93
C VAL A 163 9.61 8.17 9.15
N LEU A 164 8.62 7.60 9.83
CA LEU A 164 7.38 7.14 9.21
C LEU A 164 6.62 8.28 8.53
N MET A 165 6.50 9.44 9.19
CA MET A 165 5.83 10.60 8.62
C MET A 165 6.54 11.17 7.39
N ASN A 166 7.88 11.12 7.36
CA ASN A 166 8.65 11.49 6.16
C ASN A 166 8.42 10.49 5.01
N THR A 167 8.37 9.19 5.29
CA THR A 167 8.06 8.17 4.28
C THR A 167 6.64 8.36 3.72
N ILE A 168 5.65 8.65 4.57
CA ILE A 168 4.26 8.95 4.14
C ILE A 168 4.24 10.22 3.28
N ARG A 169 5.00 11.24 3.65
CA ARG A 169 5.16 12.47 2.86
C ARG A 169 5.74 12.20 1.48
N GLU A 170 6.84 11.46 1.40
CA GLU A 170 7.48 11.10 0.13
C GLU A 170 6.52 10.32 -0.78
N PHE A 171 5.75 9.39 -0.21
CA PHE A 171 4.70 8.68 -0.94
C PHE A 171 3.67 9.65 -1.53
N PHE A 172 3.11 10.55 -0.72
CA PHE A 172 2.15 11.53 -1.21
C PHE A 172 2.75 12.50 -2.22
N GLU A 173 3.96 13.03 -2.00
CA GLU A 173 4.64 13.91 -2.96
C GLU A 173 4.91 13.24 -4.31
N THR A 174 5.01 11.92 -4.32
CA THR A 174 5.12 11.12 -5.55
C THR A 174 3.76 10.94 -6.21
N ILE A 175 2.69 10.70 -5.44
CA ILE A 175 1.36 10.37 -5.99
C ILE A 175 0.40 11.56 -6.19
N ILE A 176 0.65 12.75 -5.64
CA ILE A 176 -0.26 13.91 -5.75
C ILE A 176 -0.39 14.44 -7.18
N TYR A 177 0.68 14.38 -7.97
CA TYR A 177 0.76 14.89 -9.35
C TYR A 177 -0.10 14.10 -10.33
N TRP A 178 -0.61 12.96 -9.89
CA TRP A 178 -1.41 12.04 -10.70
C TRP A 178 -2.91 12.25 -10.57
N THR A 179 -3.34 13.03 -9.59
CA THR A 179 -4.75 13.10 -9.24
C THR A 179 -5.47 14.15 -10.09
N GLY A 180 -6.10 13.74 -11.20
CA GLY A 180 -7.25 14.49 -11.76
C GLY A 180 -8.54 14.24 -10.94
N ILE A 181 -8.53 13.22 -10.08
CA ILE A 181 -9.69 12.74 -9.35
C ILE A 181 -9.67 13.34 -7.95
N LYS A 182 -10.74 14.03 -7.56
CA LYS A 182 -10.88 14.77 -6.30
C LYS A 182 -10.71 13.95 -5.00
N ASN A 183 -10.54 12.62 -5.04
CA ASN A 183 -10.67 11.75 -3.85
C ASN A 183 -9.61 10.63 -3.68
N VAL A 184 -8.49 10.62 -4.40
CA VAL A 184 -7.69 9.37 -4.54
C VAL A 184 -6.59 9.12 -3.51
N ASN A 185 -6.12 10.11 -2.75
CA ASN A 185 -4.89 9.90 -1.96
C ASN A 185 -5.18 9.65 -0.48
N ARG A 186 -5.90 8.57 -0.19
CA ARG A 186 -6.09 8.06 1.18
C ARG A 186 -5.36 6.73 1.36
N ILE A 187 -4.47 6.66 2.33
CA ILE A 187 -4.04 5.39 2.92
C ILE A 187 -5.17 4.98 3.87
N ARG A 188 -5.88 3.89 3.53
CA ARG A 188 -7.03 3.40 4.28
C ARG A 188 -6.58 2.38 5.32
N LEU A 189 -7.05 2.53 6.56
CA LEU A 189 -6.89 1.54 7.61
C LEU A 189 -8.27 0.94 7.90
N GLU A 190 -8.39 -0.38 7.78
CA GLU A 190 -9.65 -1.11 7.94
C GLU A 190 -9.44 -2.46 8.62
N ILE A 191 -10.53 -3.06 9.09
CA ILE A 191 -10.55 -4.40 9.68
C ILE A 191 -11.46 -5.26 8.81
N LYS A 192 -10.97 -6.44 8.42
CA LYS A 192 -11.71 -7.38 7.56
C LYS A 192 -11.67 -8.80 8.13
N ASP A 193 -12.81 -9.48 8.01
CA ASP A 193 -12.93 -10.92 8.26
C ASP A 193 -12.54 -11.68 6.98
N ILE A 194 -11.58 -12.60 7.10
CA ILE A 194 -11.11 -13.45 5.99
C ILE A 194 -10.95 -14.88 6.53
N ASN A 195 -11.76 -15.82 6.02
CA ASN A 195 -11.81 -17.21 6.47
C ASN A 195 -11.95 -17.31 8.01
N ASP A 196 -12.98 -16.65 8.54
CA ASP A 196 -13.33 -16.61 9.97
C ASP A 196 -12.25 -16.01 10.90
N LYS A 197 -11.24 -15.34 10.32
CA LYS A 197 -10.19 -14.63 11.07
C LYS A 197 -10.23 -13.14 10.75
N LYS A 198 -10.10 -12.31 11.79
CA LYS A 198 -9.96 -10.85 11.64
C LYS A 198 -8.53 -10.47 11.30
N TYR A 199 -8.39 -9.54 10.38
CA TYR A 199 -7.12 -8.92 10.01
C TYR A 199 -7.26 -7.40 10.00
N ASN A 200 -6.18 -6.73 10.38
CA ASN A 200 -6.02 -5.32 10.06
C ASN A 200 -5.47 -5.21 8.62
N ILE A 201 -5.98 -4.26 7.86
CA ILE A 201 -5.61 -4.03 6.46
C ILE A 201 -5.23 -2.56 6.27
N ILE A 202 -4.07 -2.33 5.64
CA ILE A 202 -3.62 -1.02 5.16
C ILE A 202 -3.75 -1.03 3.64
N ALA A 203 -4.62 -0.20 3.09
CA ALA A 203 -4.91 -0.15 1.67
C ALA A 203 -4.45 1.17 1.04
N PHE A 204 -3.67 1.06 -0.03
CA PHE A 204 -3.17 2.15 -0.84
C PHE A 204 -3.89 2.14 -2.18
N THR A 205 -4.28 3.32 -2.69
CA THR A 205 -4.81 3.48 -4.05
C THR A 205 -3.76 4.22 -4.87
N ILE A 206 -3.32 3.61 -5.98
CA ILE A 206 -2.29 4.17 -6.86
C ILE A 206 -2.78 4.17 -8.31
N ILE A 207 -2.43 5.20 -9.09
CA ILE A 207 -2.84 5.28 -10.49
C ILE A 207 -2.07 4.26 -11.34
N ARG A 208 -2.64 3.83 -12.46
CA ARG A 208 -1.93 3.02 -13.47
C ARG A 208 -1.51 3.90 -14.65
N PRO A 209 -0.27 4.41 -14.68
CA PRO A 209 0.15 5.31 -15.75
C PRO A 209 0.36 4.60 -17.08
N GLU A 210 0.10 5.33 -18.17
CA GLU A 210 0.59 5.01 -19.51
C GLU A 210 2.05 5.42 -19.66
N ARG A 211 2.76 4.88 -20.67
CA ARG A 211 4.18 5.18 -20.93
C ARG A 211 4.50 6.68 -20.93
N LYS A 212 3.76 7.46 -21.71
CA LYS A 212 3.93 8.92 -21.82
C LYS A 212 3.86 9.63 -20.46
N ASN A 213 3.06 9.11 -19.52
CA ASN A 213 2.92 9.70 -18.20
C ASN A 213 4.06 9.27 -17.27
N ILE A 214 4.65 8.09 -17.48
CA ILE A 214 5.87 7.65 -16.78
C ILE A 214 7.04 8.56 -17.19
N ASP A 215 7.20 8.83 -18.48
CA ASP A 215 8.27 9.69 -19.00
C ASP A 215 8.16 11.11 -18.42
N LEU A 216 6.95 11.70 -18.44
CA LEU A 216 6.68 13.02 -17.87
C LEU A 216 6.99 13.11 -16.36
N LEU A 217 6.79 12.04 -15.60
CA LEU A 217 7.20 12.05 -14.21
C LEU A 217 8.71 12.11 -14.03
N ILE A 218 9.43 11.31 -14.81
CA ILE A 218 10.89 11.22 -14.73
C ILE A 218 11.46 12.61 -15.02
N GLU A 219 10.92 13.30 -16.03
CA GLU A 219 11.25 14.70 -16.34
C GLU A 219 10.97 15.66 -15.17
N HIS A 220 9.92 15.41 -14.38
CA HIS A 220 9.59 16.18 -13.18
C HIS A 220 10.31 15.69 -11.90
N GLY A 221 11.31 14.81 -12.03
CA GLY A 221 12.10 14.30 -10.91
C GLY A 221 11.31 13.42 -9.94
N LYS A 222 10.20 12.82 -10.39
CA LYS A 222 9.36 11.93 -9.58
C LYS A 222 9.72 10.48 -9.84
N ASP A 223 10.24 9.81 -8.83
CA ASP A 223 10.66 8.41 -8.96
C ASP A 223 9.49 7.45 -8.67
N LEU A 224 8.75 7.09 -9.71
CA LEU A 224 7.71 6.06 -9.64
C LEU A 224 8.27 4.71 -9.16
N ARG A 225 9.56 4.45 -9.43
CA ARG A 225 10.17 3.19 -9.04
C ARG A 225 10.18 3.06 -7.52
N ARG A 226 10.21 4.15 -6.75
CA ARG A 226 10.24 4.12 -5.28
C ARG A 226 8.92 3.74 -4.62
N ILE A 227 7.80 3.78 -5.36
CA ILE A 227 6.44 3.58 -4.82
C ILE A 227 6.28 2.21 -4.12
N PRO A 228 6.69 1.06 -4.70
CA PRO A 228 6.64 -0.25 -4.02
C PRO A 228 7.32 -0.26 -2.65
N GLU A 229 8.53 0.29 -2.55
CA GLU A 229 9.27 0.37 -1.30
C GLU A 229 8.57 1.25 -0.28
N LEU A 230 8.07 2.43 -0.70
CA LEU A 230 7.33 3.33 0.18
C LEU A 230 6.06 2.67 0.73
N ILE A 231 5.29 1.98 -0.12
CA ILE A 231 4.10 1.24 0.31
C ILE A 231 4.46 0.19 1.37
N PHE A 232 5.52 -0.58 1.14
CA PHE A 232 5.99 -1.59 2.09
C PHE A 232 6.46 -0.96 3.40
N ASP A 233 7.33 0.05 3.34
CA ASP A 233 7.92 0.69 4.51
C ASP A 233 6.85 1.39 5.37
N ILE A 234 5.89 2.07 4.74
CA ILE A 234 4.73 2.68 5.42
C ILE A 234 3.88 1.60 6.09
N ALA A 235 3.53 0.54 5.36
CA ALA A 235 2.68 -0.52 5.90
C ALA A 235 3.36 -1.22 7.09
N LYS A 236 4.65 -1.52 6.97
CA LYS A 236 5.47 -2.09 8.05
C LYS A 236 5.49 -1.14 9.26
N GLY A 237 5.88 0.12 9.07
CA GLY A 237 5.95 1.09 10.16
C GLY A 237 4.62 1.29 10.88
N ILE A 238 3.51 1.45 10.16
CA ILE A 238 2.17 1.56 10.76
C ILE A 238 1.81 0.29 11.54
N SER A 239 2.07 -0.90 10.96
CA SER A 239 1.77 -2.17 11.65
C SER A 239 2.59 -2.35 12.92
N GLU A 240 3.84 -1.88 12.96
CA GLU A 240 4.66 -1.85 14.16
C GLU A 240 4.05 -0.92 15.20
N LYS A 241 3.65 0.31 14.85
CA LYS A 241 3.02 1.23 15.81
C LYS A 241 1.73 0.66 16.40
N ILE A 242 0.90 0.03 15.57
CA ILE A 242 -0.35 -0.62 16.03
C ILE A 242 -0.06 -1.83 16.91
N THR A 243 1.03 -2.55 16.65
CA THR A 243 1.44 -3.73 17.44
C THR A 243 2.09 -3.31 18.76
N PHE A 244 2.98 -2.33 18.79
CA PHE A 244 3.70 -1.90 20.00
C PHE A 244 2.91 -0.98 20.92
N ALA A 245 1.87 -0.29 20.43
CA ALA A 245 0.91 0.40 21.31
C ALA A 245 0.19 -0.55 22.29
N SER A 246 0.38 -1.87 22.17
CA SER A 246 -0.21 -2.90 23.05
C SER A 246 0.59 -3.19 24.33
N VAL A 247 1.77 -2.57 24.51
CA VAL A 247 2.52 -2.66 25.77
C VAL A 247 2.09 -1.50 26.65
N PRO A 248 1.31 -1.72 27.73
CA PRO A 248 1.10 -0.67 28.70
C PRO A 248 2.47 -0.30 29.27
N THR A 249 2.86 0.96 29.16
CA THR A 249 3.87 1.53 30.05
C THR A 249 3.28 1.43 31.46
N ARG A 250 3.53 0.32 32.16
CA ARG A 250 3.44 0.33 33.60
C ARG A 250 4.37 1.46 34.06
N PRO A 251 3.92 2.37 34.94
CA PRO A 251 4.86 3.13 35.73
C PRO A 251 5.80 2.12 36.39
N LEU A 252 7.10 2.40 36.37
CA LEU A 252 8.04 1.74 37.26
C LEU A 252 7.61 2.15 38.68
N GLU A 253 6.68 1.41 39.28
CA GLU A 253 6.59 1.37 40.73
C GLU A 253 7.82 0.61 41.18
N GLU A 254 8.81 1.36 41.65
CA GLU A 254 9.85 0.86 42.54
C GLU A 254 9.14 0.16 43.71
N LYS A 255 9.22 -1.16 43.74
CA LYS A 255 9.11 -1.94 44.96
C LYS A 255 10.41 -2.68 45.16
N GLU A 256 11.37 -2.00 45.78
CA GLU A 256 12.30 -2.67 46.68
C GLU A 256 11.49 -3.10 47.92
N GLU A 257 11.03 -4.34 47.92
CA GLU A 257 10.76 -5.05 49.18
C GLU A 257 11.82 -6.15 49.27
N ASP A 258 12.91 -5.82 49.96
CA ASP A 258 13.83 -6.77 50.56
C ASP A 258 13.04 -7.68 51.51
N GLN A 259 12.67 -8.88 51.03
CA GLN A 259 12.36 -10.00 51.89
C GLN A 259 13.64 -10.75 52.17
N ASN A 260 14.33 -10.38 53.25
CA ASN A 260 15.28 -11.28 53.89
C ASN A 260 15.40 -10.98 55.38
N ILE A 261 14.49 -11.55 56.17
CA ILE A 261 14.72 -11.76 57.60
C ILE A 261 14.28 -13.19 57.93
N ASP A 262 15.25 -14.09 57.92
CA ASP A 262 15.22 -15.35 58.67
C ASP A 262 16.41 -15.29 59.61
N TRP A 263 16.15 -15.24 60.92
CA TRP A 263 17.15 -15.58 61.93
C TRP A 263 16.46 -16.30 63.10
N LEU A 264 16.93 -17.52 63.32
CA LEU A 264 17.16 -18.10 64.64
C LEU A 264 17.91 -17.12 65.55
#